data_AF-A0A525VX60-F1
#
_entry.id   AF-A0A525VX60-F1
#
_cell.length_a   1.000
_cell.length_b   1.000
_cell.length_c   1.000
_cell.angle_alpha   90.00
_cell.angle_beta   90.00
_cell.angle_gamma   90.00
#
_symmetry.space_group_name_H-M   'P 1'
#
loop_
_entity.id
_entity.type
_entity.pdbx_description
1 polymer ?
#
loop_
_entity_poly.entity_id
_entity_poly.type
_entity_poly.pdbx_seq_one_letter_code
_entity_poly.pdbx_strand_id
1 'polypeptide(L)' 'MLATLDAAPTVDHMNMPSYRLYPLKAAYKGLWAVTVRDNWRVIFRFDHGEHA' A
#
# COMPACT_ATOMS: atom_id res chain seq x y z
N MET A 1 8.86 -2.28 6.65
CA MET A 1 7.76 -2.23 5.66
C MET A 1 6.45 -2.70 6.26
N LEU A 2 6.27 -3.96 6.68
CA LEU A 2 4.99 -4.40 7.26
C LEU A 2 4.60 -3.61 8.51
N ALA A 3 5.54 -3.34 9.42
CA ALA A 3 5.30 -2.44 10.56
C ALA A 3 4.95 -0.99 10.14
N THR A 4 5.44 -0.54 8.97
CA THR A 4 5.12 0.79 8.44
C THR A 4 3.73 0.81 7.81
N LEU A 5 3.33 -0.28 7.13
CA LEU A 5 1.98 -0.45 6.59
C LEU A 5 0.95 -0.53 7.71
N ASP A 6 1.27 -1.24 8.81
CA ASP A 6 0.44 -1.36 10.00
C ASP A 6 0.22 0.00 10.70
N ALA A 7 1.27 0.82 10.81
CA ALA A 7 1.19 2.13 11.45
C ALA A 7 0.76 3.27 10.52
N ALA A 8 0.55 3.02 9.22
CA ALA A 8 0.25 4.07 8.24
C ALA A 8 -1.22 4.49 8.33
N PRO A 9 -1.54 5.76 8.66
CA PRO A 9 -2.93 6.22 8.70
C PRO A 9 -3.52 6.48 7.31
N THR A 10 -2.65 6.64 6.30
CA THR A 10 -3.07 6.85 4.91
C THR A 10 -2.08 6.20 3.96
N VAL A 11 -2.53 5.92 2.73
CA VAL A 11 -1.69 5.37 1.66
C VAL A 11 -0.50 6.26 1.29
N ASP A 12 -0.59 7.57 1.54
CA ASP A 12 0.49 8.52 1.27
C ASP A 12 1.73 8.25 2.13
N HIS A 13 1.54 7.74 3.36
CA HIS A 13 2.65 7.30 4.22
C HIS A 13 3.43 6.11 3.64
N MET A 14 2.86 5.40 2.67
CA MET A 14 3.52 4.31 1.95
C MET A 14 4.23 4.78 0.66
N ASN A 15 4.13 6.06 0.30
CA ASN A 15 4.77 6.66 -0.88
C ASN A 15 6.27 6.94 -0.67
N MET A 16 7.00 5.95 -0.16
CA MET A 16 8.44 6.02 -0.01
C MET A 16 9.14 5.57 -1.31
N PRO A 17 10.28 6.20 -1.68
CA PRO A 17 11.03 5.85 -2.89
C PRO A 17 11.42 4.36 -2.95
N SER A 18 11.68 3.76 -1.80
CA SER A 18 12.06 2.36 -1.66
C SER A 18 10.89 1.38 -1.86
N TYR A 19 9.64 1.80 -1.64
CA TYR A 19 8.47 0.92 -1.68
C TYR A 19 7.84 0.84 -3.07
N ARG A 20 8.19 1.77 -3.97
CA ARG A 20 7.66 1.83 -5.34
C ARG A 20 6.14 1.63 -5.33
N LEU A 21 5.45 2.47 -4.57
CA LEU A 21 3.99 2.43 -4.44
C LEU A 21 3.35 2.75 -5.80
N TYR A 22 2.41 1.93 -6.25
CA TYR A 22 1.59 2.23 -7.42
C TYR A 22 0.14 1.77 -7.27
N PRO A 23 -0.83 2.57 -7.77
CA PRO A 23 -2.22 2.17 -7.82
C PRO A 23 -2.45 1.12 -8.90
N LEU A 24 -3.31 0.15 -8.61
CA LEU A 24 -3.73 -0.86 -9.58
C LEU A 24 -4.90 -0.34 -10.44
N LYS A 25 -5.03 -0.92 -11.65
CA LYS A 25 -5.96 -0.47 -12.69
C LYS A 25 -7.10 -1.48 -12.93
N ALA A 26 -8.11 -1.06 -13.69
CA ALA A 26 -9.26 -1.87 -14.12
C ALA A 26 -10.00 -2.56 -12.97
N ALA A 27 -10.05 -3.89 -12.94
CA ALA A 27 -10.75 -4.68 -11.92
C ALA A 27 -10.17 -4.49 -10.50
N TYR A 28 -8.96 -3.93 -10.38
CA TYR A 28 -8.27 -3.70 -9.11
C TYR A 28 -8.22 -2.23 -8.71
N LYS A 29 -9.07 -1.38 -9.29
CA LYS A 29 -9.19 0.03 -8.89
C LYS A 29 -9.47 0.13 -7.38
N GLY A 30 -8.77 1.06 -6.72
CA GLY A 30 -8.82 1.24 -5.26
C GLY A 30 -7.80 0.38 -4.50
N LEU A 31 -7.14 -0.57 -5.15
CA LEU A 31 -6.01 -1.30 -4.58
C LEU A 31 -4.68 -0.64 -4.93
N TRP A 32 -3.72 -0.86 -4.05
CA TRP A 32 -2.36 -0.37 -4.15
C TRP A 32 -1.39 -1.53 -4.03
N ALA A 33 -0.23 -1.39 -4.67
CA ALA A 33 0.84 -2.37 -4.59
C ALA A 33 2.16 -1.71 -4.20
N VAL A 34 2.92 -2.39 -3.34
CA VAL A 34 4.29 -2.02 -2.98
C VAL A 34 5.23 -3.20 -3.23
N THR A 35 6.48 -2.88 -3.57
CA THR A 35 7.53 -3.88 -3.80
C THR A 35 8.31 -4.11 -2.51
N VAL A 36 8.35 -5.36 -2.02
CA VAL A 36 9.06 -5.72 -0.79
C VAL A 36 10.51 -6.06 -1.09
N ARG A 37 10.72 -7.03 -2.00
CA ARG A 37 12.02 -7.52 -2.47
C ARG A 37 11.84 -8.26 -3.79
N ASP A 38 12.68 -7.95 -4.78
CA ASP A 38 12.72 -8.68 -6.05
C ASP A 38 11.32 -8.68 -6.73
N ASN A 39 10.75 -9.86 -7.00
CA ASN A 39 9.41 -10.02 -7.56
C ASN A 39 8.27 -10.04 -6.53
N TRP A 40 8.57 -9.92 -5.23
CA TRP A 40 7.55 -9.95 -4.18
C TRP A 40 6.82 -8.61 -4.07
N ARG A 41 5.49 -8.67 -4.25
CA ARG A 41 4.59 -7.53 -4.20
C ARG A 41 3.50 -7.79 -3.15
N VAL A 42 3.23 -6.78 -2.34
CA VAL A 42 2.09 -6.79 -1.42
C VAL A 42 1.02 -5.88 -2.00
N ILE A 43 -0.19 -6.42 -2.15
CA ILE A 43 -1.37 -5.68 -2.62
C ILE A 43 -2.27 -5.44 -1.42
N PHE A 44 -2.72 -4.20 -1.24
CA PHE A 44 -3.58 -3.81 -0.12
C PHE A 44 -4.59 -2.73 -0.54
N ARG A 45 -5.62 -2.54 0.28
CA ARG A 45 -6.59 -1.45 0.16
C ARG A 45 -6.53 -0.61 1.42
N PHE A 46 -6.57 0.70 1.26
CA PHE A 46 -6.92 1.60 2.37
C PHE A 46 -8.43 1.85 2.30
N ASP A 47 -9.16 1.28 3.26
CA ASP A 47 -10.55 1.63 3.50
C ASP A 47 -10.57 2.77 4.52
N HIS A 48 -11.37 3.80 4.29
CA HIS A 48 -11.48 4.95 5.18
C HIS A 48 -12.35 4.56 6.40
N GLY A 49 -11.91 3.55 7.15
CA GLY A 49 -12.74 2.83 8.12
C GLY A 49 -12.01 2.51 9.42
N GLU A 50 -12.25 3.40 10.40
CA GLU A 50 -12.28 3.18 11.85
C GLU A 50 -10.99 2.72 12.56
N HIS A 51 -10.16 3.70 12.92
CA HIS A 51 -9.63 3.72 14.29
C HIS A 51 -10.61 4.53 15.14
N ALA A 52 -11.62 3.87 15.71
CA ALA A 52 -12.40 4.35 16.85
C ALA A 52 -11.73 3.89 18.15
#